data_AF-U6DP17-F1
#
_entry.id   AF-U6DP17-F1
#
_cell.length_a   1.000
_cell.length_b   1.000
_cell.length_c   1.000
_cell.angle_alpha   90.00
_cell.angle_beta   90.00
_cell.angle_gamma   90.00
#
_symmetry.space_group_name_H-M   'P 1'
#
loop_
_entity.id
_entity.type
_entity.pdbx_description
1 polymer ?
#
loop_
_entity_poly.entity_id
_entity_poly.type
_entity_poly.pdbx_seq_one_letter_code
_entity_poly.pdbx_strand_id
1 'polypeptide(L)'
;MVGFGANRRAGRLPSFVLVVLLVVIAVLAFNYWSISSRHVLLQEEVAELQGQVQRTEVARGRLEKRNSDLLLLVDSHKKQIDQKEADYGRLSSRLQAREGLGKRCEDDKVKLQSNISYQMADIHHLKEQLAELRQEFLRQEDQLQDYRKNTTYLVKRLEYESFQCGQQIKELRAQHEENIKKLADQFLQEQKQDLNKFESKDENDLGINNHAVPKNIPKVAENAADKNEEPSSNHIPHGKEQIKRGGDAGMPGIEENDLAKVEDLPT
;
A
#
# COMPACT_ATOMS: atom_id res chain seq x y z
N MET A 1 -143.15 2.60 -66.89
CA MET A 1 -143.86 1.40 -66.40
C MET A 1 -142.96 0.68 -65.41
N VAL A 2 -143.53 0.11 -64.33
CA VAL A 2 -143.04 -1.09 -63.60
C VAL A 2 -141.55 -1.04 -63.17
N GLY A 3 -141.15 -0.85 -61.91
CA GLY A 3 -141.85 -1.05 -60.65
C GLY A 3 -141.84 -2.51 -60.22
N PHE A 4 -141.00 -2.90 -59.25
CA PHE A 4 -141.24 -4.00 -58.31
C PHE A 4 -140.19 -3.94 -57.19
N GLY A 5 -140.64 -3.67 -55.96
CA GLY A 5 -139.78 -3.77 -54.78
C GLY A 5 -139.60 -5.25 -54.37
N ALA A 6 -138.38 -5.64 -54.04
CA ALA A 6 -138.08 -6.94 -53.43
C ALA A 6 -137.75 -6.73 -51.94
N ASN A 7 -138.72 -7.02 -51.09
CA ASN A 7 -138.58 -6.89 -49.64
C ASN A 7 -137.51 -7.83 -49.07
N ARG A 8 -136.77 -7.33 -48.07
CA ARG A 8 -136.07 -8.06 -46.98
C ARG A 8 -136.19 -9.59 -47.03
N ARG A 9 -135.38 -10.27 -47.86
CA ARG A 9 -135.09 -11.70 -47.65
C ARG A 9 -134.08 -11.82 -46.51
N ALA A 10 -134.58 -11.64 -45.30
CA ALA A 10 -133.92 -12.16 -44.11
C ALA A 10 -133.80 -13.67 -44.28
N GLY A 11 -132.59 -14.14 -44.58
CA GLY A 11 -132.28 -15.57 -44.56
C GLY A 11 -132.62 -16.09 -43.17
N ARG A 12 -133.57 -17.04 -43.11
CA ARG A 12 -134.12 -17.58 -41.87
C ARG A 12 -133.10 -18.51 -41.21
N LEU A 13 -132.04 -17.93 -40.66
CA LEU A 13 -131.23 -18.56 -39.62
C LEU A 13 -132.19 -19.06 -38.54
N PRO A 14 -132.14 -20.34 -38.13
CA PRO A 14 -133.01 -20.84 -37.07
C PRO A 14 -132.78 -19.99 -35.82
N SER A 15 -133.84 -19.53 -35.16
CA SER A 15 -133.73 -18.65 -33.97
C SER A 15 -132.83 -19.26 -32.89
N PHE A 16 -132.88 -20.59 -32.74
CA PHE A 16 -132.00 -21.36 -31.87
C PHE A 16 -130.50 -21.20 -32.18
N VAL A 17 -130.10 -21.07 -33.45
CA VAL A 17 -128.69 -20.85 -33.84
C VAL A 17 -128.21 -19.47 -33.37
N LEU A 18 -129.07 -18.44 -33.47
CA LEU A 18 -128.75 -17.11 -32.96
C LEU A 18 -128.65 -17.10 -31.42
N VAL A 19 -129.52 -17.82 -30.72
CA VAL A 19 -129.46 -17.96 -29.25
C VAL A 19 -128.20 -18.70 -28.81
N VAL A 20 -127.86 -19.83 -29.46
CA VAL A 20 -126.61 -20.57 -29.19
C VAL A 20 -125.38 -19.71 -29.48
N LEU A 21 -125.39 -18.95 -30.59
CA LEU A 21 -124.32 -18.02 -30.93
C LEU A 21 -124.16 -16.92 -29.86
N LEU A 22 -125.25 -16.36 -29.35
CA LEU A 22 -125.20 -15.37 -28.25
C LEU A 22 -124.65 -15.96 -26.95
N VAL A 23 -125.01 -17.20 -26.61
CA VAL A 23 -124.44 -17.89 -25.43
C VAL A 23 -122.94 -18.12 -25.62
N VAL A 24 -122.50 -18.55 -26.81
CA VAL A 24 -121.07 -18.70 -27.13
C VAL A 24 -120.34 -17.35 -27.05
N ILE A 25 -120.91 -16.27 -27.57
CA ILE A 25 -120.34 -14.91 -27.47
C ILE A 25 -120.23 -14.47 -26.00
N ALA A 26 -121.26 -14.72 -25.18
CA ALA A 26 -121.24 -14.37 -23.76
C ALA A 26 -120.17 -15.15 -22.98
N VAL A 27 -120.03 -16.46 -23.24
CA VAL A 27 -118.97 -17.30 -22.65
C VAL A 27 -117.58 -16.82 -23.11
N LEU A 28 -117.40 -16.49 -24.40
CA LEU A 28 -116.13 -15.97 -24.92
C LEU A 28 -115.80 -14.60 -24.33
N ALA A 29 -116.77 -13.69 -24.19
CA ALA A 29 -116.59 -12.39 -23.57
C ALA A 29 -116.24 -12.51 -22.07
N PHE A 30 -116.89 -13.41 -21.34
CA PHE A 30 -116.55 -13.68 -19.93
C PHE A 30 -115.15 -14.29 -19.77
N ASN A 31 -114.78 -15.24 -20.64
CA ASN A 31 -113.42 -15.79 -20.65
C ASN A 31 -112.38 -14.72 -20.99
N TYR A 32 -112.61 -13.91 -22.02
CA TYR A 32 -111.74 -12.79 -22.39
C TYR A 32 -111.61 -11.77 -21.25
N TRP A 33 -112.70 -11.43 -20.58
CA TRP A 33 -112.68 -10.53 -19.42
C TRP A 33 -111.88 -11.13 -18.25
N SER A 34 -112.09 -12.42 -17.94
CA SER A 34 -111.36 -13.12 -16.87
C SER A 34 -109.86 -13.24 -17.18
N ILE A 35 -109.49 -13.53 -18.44
CA ILE A 35 -108.09 -13.57 -18.89
C ILE A 35 -107.48 -12.17 -18.85
N SER A 36 -108.18 -11.16 -19.35
CA SER A 36 -107.69 -9.78 -19.43
C SER A 36 -107.49 -9.17 -18.03
N SER A 37 -108.43 -9.39 -17.11
CA SER A 37 -108.31 -8.93 -15.72
C SER A 37 -107.11 -9.56 -14.99
N ARG A 38 -106.79 -10.83 -15.26
CA ARG A 38 -105.57 -11.48 -14.75
C ARG A 38 -104.31 -10.95 -15.43
N HIS A 39 -104.36 -10.69 -16.74
CA HIS A 39 -103.23 -10.09 -17.47
C HIS A 39 -102.89 -8.68 -16.99
N VAL A 40 -103.88 -7.86 -16.62
CA VAL A 40 -103.63 -6.51 -16.05
C VAL A 40 -102.92 -6.62 -14.69
N LEU A 41 -103.36 -7.51 -13.81
CA LEU A 41 -102.71 -7.72 -12.50
C LEU A 41 -101.27 -8.26 -12.66
N LEU A 42 -101.06 -9.21 -13.57
CA LEU A 42 -99.71 -9.71 -13.90
C LEU A 42 -98.83 -8.63 -14.54
N GLN A 43 -99.40 -7.71 -15.34
CA GLN A 43 -98.66 -6.58 -15.89
C GLN A 43 -98.26 -5.56 -14.81
N GLU A 44 -99.11 -5.36 -13.79
CA GLU A 44 -98.81 -4.49 -12.65
C GLU A 44 -97.70 -5.08 -11.77
N GLU A 45 -97.76 -6.38 -11.43
CA GLU A 45 -96.69 -7.09 -10.72
C GLU A 45 -95.36 -7.07 -11.50
N VAL A 46 -95.40 -7.28 -12.82
CA VAL A 46 -94.20 -7.18 -13.68
C VAL A 46 -93.66 -5.75 -13.74
N ALA A 47 -94.51 -4.73 -13.80
CA ALA A 47 -94.09 -3.33 -13.79
C ALA A 47 -93.46 -2.93 -12.45
N GLU A 48 -93.99 -3.41 -11.33
CA GLU A 48 -93.37 -3.19 -10.01
C GLU A 48 -92.02 -3.91 -9.92
N LEU A 49 -91.95 -5.19 -10.28
CA LEU A 49 -90.70 -5.96 -10.30
C LEU A 49 -89.65 -5.31 -11.20
N GLN A 50 -90.02 -4.85 -12.40
CA GLN A 50 -89.13 -4.13 -13.30
C GLN A 50 -88.64 -2.81 -12.68
N GLY A 51 -89.51 -2.08 -11.96
CA GLY A 51 -89.13 -0.89 -11.21
C GLY A 51 -88.19 -1.17 -10.03
N GLN A 52 -88.36 -2.29 -9.33
CA GLN A 52 -87.43 -2.74 -8.29
C GLN A 52 -86.08 -3.14 -8.89
N VAL A 53 -86.08 -3.94 -9.98
CA VAL A 53 -84.87 -4.34 -10.70
C VAL A 53 -84.08 -3.12 -11.15
N GLN A 54 -84.68 -2.16 -11.86
CA GLN A 54 -83.99 -0.93 -12.29
C GLN A 54 -83.37 -0.14 -11.13
N ARG A 55 -84.04 -0.04 -9.97
CA ARG A 55 -83.47 0.62 -8.78
C ARG A 55 -82.28 -0.16 -8.23
N THR A 56 -82.35 -1.49 -8.18
CA THR A 56 -81.23 -2.34 -7.75
C THR A 56 -80.06 -2.31 -8.74
N GLU A 57 -80.32 -2.26 -10.04
CA GLU A 57 -79.30 -2.13 -11.10
C GLU A 57 -78.53 -0.80 -11.01
N VAL A 58 -79.22 0.32 -10.77
CA VAL A 58 -78.58 1.64 -10.56
C VAL A 58 -77.72 1.64 -9.29
N ALA A 59 -78.21 1.05 -8.20
CA ALA A 59 -77.44 0.90 -6.96
C ALA A 59 -76.21 -0.01 -7.17
N ARG A 60 -76.39 -1.12 -7.88
CA ARG A 60 -75.36 -2.09 -8.23
C ARG A 60 -74.29 -1.48 -9.13
N GLY A 61 -74.65 -0.77 -10.19
CA GLY A 61 -73.69 -0.11 -11.09
C GLY A 61 -72.84 0.95 -10.37
N ARG A 62 -73.42 1.67 -9.39
CA ARG A 62 -72.64 2.58 -8.53
C ARG A 62 -71.68 1.84 -7.59
N LEU A 63 -72.06 0.67 -7.09
CA LEU A 63 -71.20 -0.17 -6.26
C LEU A 63 -70.07 -0.82 -7.09
N GLU A 64 -70.39 -1.35 -8.27
CA GLU A 64 -69.45 -1.94 -9.21
C GLU A 64 -68.40 -0.92 -9.66
N LYS A 65 -68.79 0.33 -9.95
CA LYS A 65 -67.82 1.40 -10.24
C LYS A 65 -66.86 1.66 -9.07
N ARG A 66 -67.37 1.76 -7.84
CA ARG A 66 -66.50 1.91 -6.65
C ARG A 66 -65.60 0.70 -6.43
N ASN A 67 -66.08 -0.50 -6.74
CA ASN A 67 -65.31 -1.72 -6.64
C ASN A 67 -64.17 -1.73 -7.68
N SER A 68 -64.43 -1.35 -8.94
CA SER A 68 -63.38 -1.19 -9.95
C SER A 68 -62.36 -0.10 -9.58
N ASP A 69 -62.81 1.03 -9.03
CA ASP A 69 -61.91 2.11 -8.58
C ASP A 69 -61.00 1.63 -7.42
N LEU A 70 -61.55 0.88 -6.46
CA LEU A 70 -60.79 0.26 -5.37
C LEU A 70 -59.83 -0.85 -5.86
N LEU A 71 -60.24 -1.67 -6.83
CA LEU A 71 -59.41 -2.73 -7.40
C LEU A 71 -58.18 -2.13 -8.11
N LEU A 72 -58.37 -1.05 -8.88
CA LEU A 72 -57.28 -0.30 -9.52
C LEU A 72 -56.33 0.34 -8.50
N LEU A 73 -56.87 0.87 -7.39
CA LEU A 73 -56.05 1.41 -6.31
C LEU A 73 -55.21 0.31 -5.62
N VAL A 74 -55.79 -0.87 -5.39
CA VAL A 74 -55.08 -2.04 -4.82
C VAL A 74 -53.99 -2.55 -5.76
N ASP A 75 -54.26 -2.66 -7.06
CA ASP A 75 -53.24 -3.05 -8.06
C ASP A 75 -52.09 -2.03 -8.15
N SER A 76 -52.41 -0.73 -8.15
CA SER A 76 -51.40 0.34 -8.09
C SER A 76 -50.56 0.27 -6.83
N HIS A 77 -51.18 0.06 -5.66
CA HIS A 77 -50.47 -0.04 -4.39
C HIS A 77 -49.62 -1.31 -4.31
N LYS A 78 -50.09 -2.44 -4.87
CA LYS A 78 -49.29 -3.66 -4.99
C LYS A 78 -48.06 -3.43 -5.87
N LYS A 79 -48.20 -2.81 -7.04
CA LYS A 79 -47.05 -2.47 -7.91
C LYS A 79 -46.04 -1.55 -7.21
N GLN A 80 -46.50 -0.60 -6.39
CA GLN A 80 -45.62 0.24 -5.58
C GLN A 80 -44.89 -0.54 -4.47
N ILE A 81 -45.54 -1.53 -3.85
CA ILE A 81 -44.89 -2.43 -2.88
C ILE A 81 -43.83 -3.28 -3.58
N ASP A 82 -44.20 -3.95 -4.67
CA ASP A 82 -43.30 -4.83 -5.44
C ASP A 82 -42.06 -4.05 -5.96
N GLN A 83 -42.26 -2.79 -6.40
CA GLN A 83 -41.16 -1.89 -6.79
C GLN A 83 -40.28 -1.48 -5.60
N LYS A 84 -40.88 -1.08 -4.47
CA LYS A 84 -40.12 -0.74 -3.25
C LYS A 84 -39.33 -1.94 -2.74
N GLU A 85 -39.88 -3.15 -2.79
CA GLU A 85 -39.20 -4.37 -2.38
C GLU A 85 -37.96 -4.64 -3.26
N ALA A 86 -38.07 -4.46 -4.58
CA ALA A 86 -36.94 -4.54 -5.50
C ALA A 86 -35.86 -3.48 -5.20
N ASP A 87 -36.26 -2.24 -4.91
CA ASP A 87 -35.34 -1.16 -4.51
C ASP A 87 -34.66 -1.46 -3.16
N TYR A 88 -35.40 -1.98 -2.17
CA TYR A 88 -34.85 -2.43 -0.89
C TYR A 88 -33.86 -3.58 -1.08
N GLY A 89 -34.16 -4.57 -1.93
CA GLY A 89 -33.24 -5.66 -2.28
C GLY A 89 -31.94 -5.13 -2.88
N ARG A 90 -32.03 -4.20 -3.84
CA ARG A 90 -30.86 -3.55 -4.46
C ARG A 90 -30.04 -2.73 -3.47
N LEU A 91 -30.71 -1.95 -2.61
CA LEU A 91 -30.06 -1.16 -1.56
C LEU A 91 -29.38 -2.06 -0.52
N SER A 92 -30.02 -3.17 -0.13
CA SER A 92 -29.48 -4.18 0.77
C SER A 92 -28.21 -4.84 0.20
N SER A 93 -28.26 -5.29 -1.06
CA SER A 93 -27.07 -5.84 -1.74
C SER A 93 -25.93 -4.82 -1.83
N ARG A 94 -26.23 -3.54 -2.10
CA ARG A 94 -25.23 -2.47 -2.11
C ARG A 94 -24.66 -2.19 -0.71
N LEU A 95 -25.49 -2.26 0.33
CA LEU A 95 -25.07 -2.10 1.72
C LEU A 95 -24.15 -3.25 2.13
N GLN A 96 -24.52 -4.50 1.85
CA GLN A 96 -23.71 -5.69 2.12
C GLN A 96 -22.36 -5.65 1.39
N ALA A 97 -22.34 -5.22 0.12
CA ALA A 97 -21.10 -5.02 -0.63
C ALA A 97 -20.20 -3.94 0.00
N ARG A 98 -20.79 -2.83 0.49
CA ARG A 98 -20.08 -1.77 1.20
C ARG A 98 -19.56 -2.23 2.56
N GLU A 99 -20.34 -3.01 3.30
CA GLU A 99 -19.93 -3.59 4.58
C GLU A 99 -18.76 -4.57 4.41
N GLY A 100 -18.81 -5.42 3.38
CA GLY A 100 -17.70 -6.31 3.02
C GLY A 100 -16.42 -5.57 2.61
N LEU A 101 -16.55 -4.40 1.95
CA LEU A 101 -15.41 -3.49 1.69
C LEU A 101 -14.90 -2.83 2.98
N GLY A 102 -15.81 -2.44 3.88
CA GLY A 102 -15.48 -1.87 5.19
C GLY A 102 -14.65 -2.83 6.05
N LYS A 103 -15.09 -4.09 6.17
CA LYS A 103 -14.38 -5.15 6.90
C LYS A 103 -12.97 -5.38 6.35
N ARG A 104 -12.80 -5.49 5.03
CA ARG A 104 -11.46 -5.62 4.41
C ARG A 104 -10.56 -4.41 4.68
N CYS A 105 -11.11 -3.20 4.62
CA CYS A 105 -10.38 -1.97 4.93
C CYS A 105 -9.93 -1.94 6.41
N GLU A 106 -10.78 -2.43 7.31
CA GLU A 106 -10.46 -2.55 8.75
C GLU A 106 -9.38 -3.61 9.01
N ASP A 107 -9.48 -4.78 8.37
CA ASP A 107 -8.45 -5.83 8.43
C ASP A 107 -7.09 -5.31 7.93
N ASP A 108 -7.07 -4.60 6.81
CA ASP A 108 -5.85 -4.04 6.22
C ASP A 108 -5.27 -2.89 7.05
N LYS A 109 -6.12 -2.07 7.67
CA LYS A 109 -5.70 -1.08 8.67
C LYS A 109 -5.02 -1.74 9.88
N VAL A 110 -5.58 -2.83 10.41
CA VAL A 110 -4.98 -3.57 11.55
C VAL A 110 -3.62 -4.18 11.17
N LYS A 111 -3.51 -4.79 9.98
CA LYS A 111 -2.22 -5.29 9.47
C LYS A 111 -1.19 -4.17 9.33
N LEU A 112 -1.58 -3.03 8.75
CA LEU A 112 -0.69 -1.89 8.58
C LEU A 112 -0.24 -1.31 9.93
N GLN A 113 -1.16 -1.19 10.90
CA GLN A 113 -0.84 -0.76 12.26
C GLN A 113 0.17 -1.71 12.92
N SER A 114 -0.02 -3.03 12.80
CA SER A 114 0.91 -4.03 13.31
C SER A 114 2.30 -3.92 12.67
N ASN A 115 2.37 -3.76 11.34
CA ASN A 115 3.63 -3.53 10.62
C ASN A 115 4.34 -2.24 11.08
N ILE A 116 3.60 -1.15 11.29
CA ILE A 116 4.14 0.11 11.83
C ILE A 116 4.70 -0.12 13.25
N SER A 117 4.00 -0.87 14.10
CA SER A 117 4.49 -1.20 15.45
C SER A 117 5.79 -2.02 15.41
N TYR A 118 5.90 -3.01 14.53
CA TYR A 118 7.14 -3.78 14.36
C TYR A 118 8.29 -2.90 13.85
N GLN A 119 8.07 -2.16 12.76
CA GLN A 119 9.09 -1.24 12.22
C GLN A 119 9.51 -0.17 13.23
N MET A 120 8.60 0.31 14.08
CA MET A 120 8.93 1.25 15.14
C MET A 120 9.80 0.60 16.22
N ALA A 121 9.52 -0.64 16.63
CA ALA A 121 10.36 -1.37 17.56
C ALA A 121 11.77 -1.61 17.00
N ASP A 122 11.88 -2.02 15.72
CA ASP A 122 13.17 -2.21 15.04
C ASP A 122 13.96 -0.90 14.95
N ILE A 123 13.30 0.21 14.60
CA ILE A 123 13.91 1.56 14.58
C ILE A 123 14.39 1.97 15.97
N HIS A 124 13.67 1.63 17.04
CA HIS A 124 14.11 1.90 18.40
C HIS A 124 15.35 1.08 18.77
N HIS A 125 15.38 -0.21 18.46
CA HIS A 125 16.54 -1.07 18.72
C HIS A 125 17.78 -0.65 17.90
N LEU A 126 17.61 -0.30 16.62
CA LEU A 126 18.67 0.24 15.76
C LEU A 126 19.22 1.57 16.29
N LYS A 127 18.37 2.44 16.85
CA LYS A 127 18.80 3.70 17.49
C LYS A 127 19.60 3.45 18.78
N GLU A 128 19.23 2.43 19.55
CA GLU A 128 19.92 2.02 20.77
C GLU A 128 21.32 1.47 20.42
N GLN A 129 21.41 0.52 19.49
CA GLN A 129 22.70 0.01 18.97
C GLN A 129 23.60 1.13 18.42
N LEU A 130 23.03 2.12 17.72
CA LEU A 130 23.78 3.28 17.23
C LEU A 130 24.27 4.20 18.36
N ALA A 131 23.55 4.29 19.48
CA ALA A 131 23.98 5.04 20.65
C ALA A 131 25.11 4.31 21.41
N GLU A 132 24.97 3.00 21.62
CA GLU A 132 26.01 2.14 22.19
C GLU A 132 27.31 2.19 21.38
N LEU A 133 27.22 2.04 20.05
CA LEU A 133 28.39 2.07 19.18
C LEU A 133 29.08 3.44 19.18
N ARG A 134 28.32 4.54 19.27
CA ARG A 134 28.90 5.88 19.46
C ARG A 134 29.62 6.00 20.79
N GLN A 135 29.02 5.50 21.88
CA GLN A 135 29.63 5.54 23.21
C GLN A 135 30.95 4.75 23.24
N GLU A 136 30.98 3.55 22.63
CA GLU A 136 32.20 2.75 22.51
C GLU A 136 33.25 3.43 21.63
N PHE A 137 32.87 4.11 20.54
CA PHE A 137 33.79 4.89 19.72
C PHE A 137 34.42 6.06 20.51
N LEU A 138 33.64 6.80 21.28
CA LEU A 138 34.15 7.85 22.19
C LEU A 138 35.12 7.27 23.24
N ARG A 139 34.83 6.09 23.79
CA ARG A 139 35.71 5.38 24.73
C ARG A 139 37.03 4.95 24.07
N GLN A 140 36.98 4.48 22.82
CA GLN A 140 38.16 4.10 22.05
C GLN A 140 39.05 5.30 21.69
N GLU A 141 38.46 6.44 21.32
CA GLU A 141 39.20 7.67 21.01
C GLU A 141 39.94 8.20 22.26
N ASP A 142 39.31 8.20 23.43
CA ASP A 142 39.95 8.59 24.70
C ASP A 142 41.13 7.67 25.04
N GLN A 143 40.95 6.35 24.92
CA GLN A 143 42.04 5.37 25.08
C GLN A 143 43.19 5.61 24.08
N LEU A 144 42.87 5.87 22.81
CA LEU A 144 43.88 6.16 21.78
C LEU A 144 44.63 7.46 22.07
N GLN A 145 43.94 8.48 22.58
CA GLN A 145 44.54 9.75 22.99
C GLN A 145 45.50 9.55 24.16
N ASP A 146 45.17 8.72 25.15
CA ASP A 146 46.05 8.38 26.27
C ASP A 146 47.25 7.53 25.84
N TYR A 147 47.07 6.56 24.94
CA TYR A 147 48.20 5.85 24.32
C TYR A 147 49.13 6.82 23.59
N ARG A 148 48.60 7.80 22.82
CA ARG A 148 49.43 8.83 22.17
C ARG A 148 50.19 9.69 23.18
N LYS A 149 49.57 10.13 24.28
CA LYS A 149 50.24 10.87 25.36
C LYS A 149 51.39 10.05 25.96
N ASN A 150 51.15 8.78 26.29
CA ASN A 150 52.15 7.89 26.87
C ASN A 150 53.31 7.61 25.91
N THR A 151 53.04 7.28 24.64
CA THR A 151 54.07 7.11 23.61
C THR A 151 54.91 8.38 23.45
N THR A 152 54.28 9.56 23.42
CA THR A 152 54.98 10.85 23.31
C THR A 152 55.89 11.12 24.52
N TYR A 153 55.42 10.78 25.73
CA TYR A 153 56.21 10.86 26.95
C TYR A 153 57.41 9.90 26.92
N LEU A 154 57.19 8.64 26.52
CA LEU A 154 58.23 7.62 26.43
C LEU A 154 59.30 7.99 25.39
N VAL A 155 58.89 8.52 24.23
CA VAL A 155 59.81 9.01 23.19
C VAL A 155 60.68 10.15 23.73
N LYS A 156 60.11 11.16 24.39
CA LYS A 156 60.88 12.26 24.99
C LYS A 156 61.86 11.77 26.07
N ARG A 157 61.46 10.77 26.86
CA ARG A 157 62.34 10.16 27.87
C ARG A 157 63.49 9.41 27.21
N LEU A 158 63.21 8.62 26.17
CA LEU A 158 64.23 7.86 25.44
C LEU A 158 65.19 8.79 24.69
N GLU A 159 64.70 9.89 24.13
CA GLU A 159 65.51 10.95 23.53
C GLU A 159 66.48 11.56 24.57
N TYR A 160 65.98 11.92 25.75
CA TYR A 160 66.79 12.44 26.86
C TYR A 160 67.89 11.45 27.31
N GLU A 161 67.53 10.20 27.57
CA GLU A 161 68.49 9.14 27.96
C GLU A 161 69.53 8.89 26.85
N SER A 162 69.11 8.88 25.59
CA SER A 162 70.01 8.71 24.43
C SER A 162 70.99 9.88 24.28
N PHE A 163 70.54 11.11 24.57
CA PHE A 163 71.36 12.31 24.56
C PHE A 163 72.40 12.27 25.68
N GLN A 164 71.98 11.90 26.91
CA GLN A 164 72.87 11.73 28.05
C GLN A 164 73.92 10.62 27.82
N CYS A 165 73.51 9.47 27.29
CA CYS A 165 74.41 8.39 26.90
C CYS A 165 75.40 8.85 25.80
N GLY A 166 74.90 9.54 24.78
CA GLY A 166 75.73 10.13 23.72
C GLY A 166 76.75 11.16 24.22
N GLN A 167 76.44 11.92 25.27
CA GLN A 167 77.41 12.78 25.95
C GLN A 167 78.48 11.97 26.70
N GLN A 168 78.10 10.97 27.48
CA GLN A 168 79.06 10.11 28.20
C GLN A 168 80.03 9.40 27.23
N ILE A 169 79.54 8.91 26.08
CA ILE A 169 80.37 8.28 25.05
C ILE A 169 81.36 9.28 24.43
N LYS A 170 80.96 10.55 24.23
CA LYS A 170 81.86 11.60 23.74
C LYS A 170 82.95 11.93 24.76
N GLU A 171 82.58 12.06 26.03
CA GLU A 171 83.52 12.34 27.13
C GLU A 171 84.54 11.21 27.31
N LEU A 172 84.09 9.96 27.44
CA LEU A 172 85.00 8.80 27.52
C LEU A 172 85.91 8.70 26.29
N ARG A 173 85.39 8.99 25.08
CA ARG A 173 86.22 8.98 23.87
C ARG A 173 87.29 10.07 23.91
N ALA A 174 86.96 11.28 24.37
CA ALA A 174 87.94 12.36 24.51
C ALA A 174 89.04 11.98 25.53
N GLN A 175 88.66 11.42 26.68
CA GLN A 175 89.61 10.92 27.69
C GLN A 175 90.50 9.80 27.14
N HIS A 176 89.94 8.85 26.38
CA HIS A 176 90.74 7.81 25.72
C HIS A 176 91.69 8.39 24.66
N GLU A 177 91.25 9.36 23.86
CA GLU A 177 92.10 10.00 22.85
C GLU A 177 93.24 10.82 23.48
N GLU A 178 92.99 11.52 24.59
CA GLU A 178 94.03 12.15 25.39
C GLU A 178 95.02 11.14 26.00
N ASN A 179 94.53 10.02 26.53
CA ASN A 179 95.38 9.00 27.11
C ASN A 179 96.24 8.29 26.05
N ILE A 180 95.70 8.09 24.84
CA ILE A 180 96.46 7.61 23.68
C ILE A 180 97.54 8.63 23.28
N LYS A 181 97.24 9.94 23.26
CA LYS A 181 98.23 11.00 22.98
C LYS A 181 99.34 11.02 24.03
N LYS A 182 98.99 10.99 25.33
CA LYS A 182 99.96 10.90 26.44
C LYS A 182 100.85 9.66 26.33
N LEU A 183 100.28 8.50 25.98
CA LEU A 183 101.04 7.27 25.79
C LEU A 183 101.96 7.33 24.55
N ALA A 184 101.50 7.95 23.46
CA ALA A 184 102.32 8.18 22.26
C ALA A 184 103.48 9.16 22.53
N ASP A 185 103.23 10.23 23.30
CA ASP A 185 104.27 11.17 23.74
C ASP A 185 105.30 10.50 24.66
N GLN A 186 104.85 9.61 25.56
CA GLN A 186 105.74 8.77 26.38
C GLN A 186 106.59 7.83 25.51
N PHE A 187 105.99 7.12 24.55
CA PHE A 187 106.73 6.31 23.58
C PHE A 187 107.76 7.13 22.78
N LEU A 188 107.42 8.37 22.40
CA LEU A 188 108.34 9.27 21.70
C LEU A 188 109.47 9.77 22.62
N GLN A 189 109.24 9.81 23.93
CA GLN A 189 110.24 10.17 24.94
C GLN A 189 111.15 8.99 25.28
N GLU A 190 110.62 7.77 25.40
CA GLU A 190 111.40 6.53 25.55
C GLU A 190 112.25 6.27 24.30
N GLN A 191 111.70 6.41 23.09
CA GLN A 191 112.47 6.32 21.84
C GLN A 191 113.61 7.36 21.76
N LYS A 192 113.42 8.56 22.35
CA LYS A 192 114.49 9.57 22.49
C LYS A 192 115.52 9.24 23.57
N GLN A 193 115.22 8.36 24.52
CA GLN A 193 116.20 7.80 25.46
C GLN A 193 116.96 6.62 24.86
N ASP A 194 116.28 5.75 24.09
CA ASP A 194 116.91 4.64 23.38
C ASP A 194 117.81 5.10 22.22
N LEU A 195 117.51 6.24 21.57
CA LEU A 195 118.40 6.86 20.58
C LEU A 195 119.78 7.25 21.15
N ASN A 196 119.91 7.38 22.47
CA ASN A 196 121.18 7.65 23.15
C ASN A 196 121.93 6.35 23.57
N LYS A 197 121.50 5.16 23.12
CA LYS A 197 122.10 3.90 23.57
C LYS A 197 122.27 2.78 22.54
N PHE A 198 122.05 3.01 21.25
CA PHE A 198 122.20 1.96 20.23
C PHE A 198 122.92 2.41 18.94
N GLU A 199 124.24 2.54 19.01
CA GLU A 199 125.13 2.29 17.87
C GLU A 199 125.77 0.90 18.02
N SER A 200 125.34 -0.08 17.21
CA SER A 200 126.25 -0.91 16.36
C SER A 200 125.60 -2.19 15.77
N LYS A 201 125.76 -2.32 14.44
CA LYS A 201 125.79 -3.53 13.58
C LYS A 201 124.50 -4.30 13.19
N ASP A 202 124.04 -3.99 11.96
CA ASP A 202 124.19 -4.79 10.71
C ASP A 202 123.85 -6.30 10.74
N GLU A 203 122.79 -6.73 10.03
CA GLU A 203 122.77 -7.31 8.65
C GLU A 203 123.16 -8.81 8.58
N ASN A 204 122.54 -9.75 7.84
CA ASN A 204 121.36 -9.84 6.96
C ASN A 204 120.97 -11.37 6.88
N ASP A 205 119.98 -11.92 6.16
CA ASP A 205 119.11 -11.46 5.06
C ASP A 205 117.78 -12.29 4.95
N LEU A 206 116.93 -11.98 3.97
CA LEU A 206 115.98 -12.82 3.19
C LEU A 206 115.15 -13.96 3.88
N GLY A 207 113.82 -14.03 3.75
CA GLY A 207 112.87 -13.14 3.06
C GLY A 207 111.51 -13.82 2.72
N ILE A 208 110.68 -13.09 1.95
CA ILE A 208 109.52 -13.57 1.15
C ILE A 208 108.13 -13.66 1.84
N ASN A 209 107.43 -12.52 1.80
CA ASN A 209 106.09 -12.29 1.20
C ASN A 209 104.78 -12.81 1.84
N ASN A 210 103.93 -11.87 2.31
CA ASN A 210 102.69 -11.37 1.66
C ASN A 210 101.44 -11.15 2.55
N HIS A 211 100.70 -10.08 2.18
CA HIS A 211 99.27 -9.81 2.37
C HIS A 211 98.68 -9.26 3.71
N ALA A 212 98.81 -7.93 3.85
CA ALA A 212 97.72 -6.95 3.86
C ALA A 212 96.40 -7.16 4.67
N VAL A 213 96.17 -6.18 5.56
CA VAL A 213 94.90 -5.45 5.81
C VAL A 213 93.68 -6.25 6.36
N PRO A 214 93.32 -6.04 7.64
CA PRO A 214 91.96 -6.27 8.12
C PRO A 214 91.08 -5.05 7.81
N LYS A 215 90.15 -5.17 6.85
CA LYS A 215 89.07 -4.20 6.65
C LYS A 215 87.72 -4.85 6.86
N ASN A 216 87.03 -4.42 7.91
CA ASN A 216 85.58 -4.46 7.98
C ASN A 216 84.99 -3.65 6.81
N ILE A 217 83.89 -4.12 6.22
CA ILE A 217 82.72 -3.36 5.73
C ILE A 217 81.66 -4.41 5.31
N PRO A 218 80.52 -4.51 5.99
CA PRO A 218 79.30 -5.03 5.40
C PRO A 218 78.82 -4.04 4.33
N LYS A 219 78.57 -4.50 3.09
CA LYS A 219 78.06 -3.63 2.03
C LYS A 219 76.62 -3.20 2.33
N VAL A 220 76.43 -1.90 2.48
CA VAL A 220 75.14 -1.22 2.28
C VAL A 220 75.04 -0.79 0.81
N ALA A 221 73.86 -1.02 0.24
CA ALA A 221 73.22 -0.23 -0.81
C ALA A 221 71.72 -0.51 -0.60
N GLU A 222 70.95 0.32 0.11
CA GLU A 222 70.60 1.71 -0.22
C GLU A 222 70.08 1.84 -1.66
N ASN A 223 68.75 1.73 -1.76
CA ASN A 223 67.81 2.64 -2.44
C ASN A 223 66.42 2.01 -2.27
N ALA A 224 65.31 2.66 -1.95
CA ALA A 224 64.96 3.98 -1.40
C ALA A 224 63.40 4.00 -1.43
N ALA A 225 62.78 4.88 -0.64
CA ALA A 225 61.36 5.27 -0.72
C ALA A 225 60.25 4.26 -0.30
N ASP A 226 59.63 4.62 0.83
CA ASP A 226 58.18 4.75 1.03
C ASP A 226 57.24 3.55 1.26
N LYS A 227 56.84 3.47 2.54
CA LYS A 227 55.45 3.47 3.04
C LYS A 227 54.62 2.17 3.07
N ASN A 228 54.45 1.75 4.34
CA ASN A 228 53.18 1.43 5.00
C ASN A 228 52.55 0.03 4.81
N GLU A 229 52.33 -0.57 5.99
CA GLU A 229 51.08 -1.23 6.43
C GLU A 229 50.65 -2.54 5.75
N GLU A 230 50.83 -3.61 6.54
CA GLU A 230 49.99 -4.82 6.60
C GLU A 230 48.48 -4.50 6.49
N PRO A 231 47.63 -5.40 5.94
CA PRO A 231 47.33 -6.62 6.71
C PRO A 231 47.01 -7.92 5.95
N SER A 232 47.14 -8.99 6.74
CA SER A 232 46.43 -10.27 6.63
C SER A 232 44.95 -10.14 6.24
N SER A 233 44.49 -10.97 5.30
CA SER A 233 43.09 -11.42 5.23
C SER A 233 42.96 -12.76 4.51
N ASN A 234 41.98 -13.57 4.92
CA ASN A 234 41.82 -14.97 4.49
C ASN A 234 41.16 -15.08 3.11
N HIS A 235 41.69 -15.94 2.24
CA HIS A 235 41.08 -16.23 0.94
C HIS A 235 40.15 -17.45 1.00
N ILE A 236 38.83 -17.21 0.89
CA ILE A 236 37.84 -18.24 0.56
C ILE A 236 37.49 -18.08 -0.93
N PRO A 237 37.53 -19.14 -1.76
CA PRO A 237 37.12 -19.05 -3.17
C PRO A 237 35.64 -19.42 -3.37
N HIS A 238 34.82 -18.42 -3.64
CA HIS A 238 33.46 -18.54 -4.20
C HIS A 238 33.27 -17.35 -5.16
N GLY A 239 32.72 -17.46 -6.35
CA GLY A 239 32.17 -18.63 -7.04
C GLY A 239 31.28 -18.16 -8.20
N LYS A 240 31.91 -17.92 -9.36
CA LYS A 240 31.31 -17.60 -10.69
C LYS A 240 30.57 -16.27 -10.87
N GLU A 241 31.03 -15.55 -11.88
CA GLU A 241 30.36 -14.43 -12.53
C GLU A 241 29.04 -14.88 -13.20
N GLN A 242 28.04 -14.00 -13.22
CA GLN A 242 27.25 -13.76 -14.43
C GLN A 242 26.90 -12.27 -14.53
N ILE A 243 27.28 -11.67 -15.65
CA ILE A 243 27.12 -10.25 -15.96
C ILE A 243 25.70 -10.01 -16.50
N LYS A 244 24.99 -9.02 -15.96
CA LYS A 244 23.97 -8.31 -16.75
C LYS A 244 24.07 -6.79 -16.56
N ARG A 245 24.42 -6.15 -17.66
CA ARG A 245 24.59 -4.71 -17.84
C ARG A 245 23.21 -4.08 -18.08
N GLY A 246 22.85 -3.10 -17.26
CA GLY A 246 21.57 -2.41 -17.33
C GLY A 246 21.60 -1.14 -16.50
N GLY A 247 22.38 -0.15 -16.96
CA GLY A 247 22.36 1.17 -16.36
C GLY A 247 21.21 1.98 -16.94
N ASP A 248 20.36 2.50 -16.07
CA ASP A 248 19.52 3.66 -16.35
C ASP A 248 19.56 4.56 -15.11
N ALA A 249 20.03 5.78 -15.28
CA ALA A 249 20.37 6.68 -14.20
C ALA A 249 19.80 8.08 -14.48
N GLY A 250 18.61 8.32 -13.93
CA GLY A 250 18.09 9.65 -13.61
C GLY A 250 17.55 10.48 -14.78
N MET A 251 16.24 10.69 -14.81
CA MET A 251 15.65 12.00 -14.45
C MET A 251 14.11 11.94 -14.56
N PRO A 252 13.35 12.45 -13.56
CA PRO A 252 11.94 12.77 -13.76
C PRO A 252 11.81 13.99 -14.69
N GLY A 253 11.13 13.84 -15.82
CA GLY A 253 10.79 14.97 -16.69
C GLY A 253 9.87 15.94 -15.96
N ILE A 254 10.31 17.18 -15.81
CA ILE A 254 9.46 18.29 -15.40
C ILE A 254 8.78 18.79 -16.67
N GLU A 255 7.49 18.51 -16.85
CA GLU A 255 6.71 19.12 -17.94
C GLU A 255 5.91 20.29 -17.36
N GLU A 256 6.51 21.46 -17.49
CA GLU A 256 5.90 22.76 -17.22
C GLU A 256 5.37 23.34 -18.53
N ASN A 257 4.06 23.60 -18.60
CA ASN A 257 3.47 24.46 -19.63
C ASN A 257 2.18 25.10 -19.13
N ASP A 258 2.21 26.43 -19.04
CA ASP A 258 1.07 27.29 -18.74
C ASP A 258 0.06 27.33 -19.92
N LEU A 259 -1.22 27.63 -19.66
CA LEU A 259 -1.74 28.98 -19.92
C LEU A 259 -3.19 29.17 -19.43
N ALA A 260 -3.37 30.25 -18.67
CA ALA A 260 -4.53 31.14 -18.61
C ALA A 260 -5.89 30.69 -19.19
N LYS A 261 -6.90 30.65 -18.31
CA LYS A 261 -8.12 31.43 -18.51
C LYS A 261 -8.73 31.90 -17.17
N VAL A 262 -8.42 33.16 -16.84
CA VAL A 262 -9.24 34.03 -15.99
C VAL A 262 -10.39 34.56 -16.86
N GLU A 263 -11.53 34.88 -16.22
CA GLU A 263 -12.79 35.50 -16.69
C GLU A 263 -13.99 34.57 -16.35
N ASP A 264 -15.08 35.04 -15.75
CA ASP A 264 -15.26 36.25 -14.94
C ASP A 264 -16.51 36.06 -14.05
N LEU A 265 -16.53 36.65 -12.86
CA LEU A 265 -17.78 36.88 -12.12
C LEU A 265 -18.25 38.30 -12.49
N PRO A 266 -19.52 38.49 -12.88
CA PRO A 266 -20.47 38.88 -11.84
C PRO A 266 -21.92 38.41 -12.06
N THR A 267 -22.61 38.05 -10.98
CA THR A 267 -23.84 38.69 -10.44
C THR A 267 -24.27 37.95 -9.19
#